data_AF-A0A6A7GDE5-F1
#
_entry.id   AF-A0A6A7GDE5-F1
#
_cell.length_a   1.000
_cell.length_b   1.000
_cell.length_c   1.000
_cell.angle_alpha   90.00
_cell.angle_beta   90.00
_cell.angle_gamma   90.00
#
_symmetry.space_group_name_H-M   'P 1'
#
loop_
_entity.id
_entity.type
_entity.pdbx_description
1 polymer ?
#
loop_
_entity_poly.entity_id
_entity_poly.type
_entity_poly.pdbx_seq_one_letter_code
_entity_poly.pdbx_strand_id
1 'polypeptide(L)'
;LSSKLVEEGFIDKFLQVETAQQALDLLLEEKAVEEVKKEETKGFIIGVTGCPAGIAHTYLAAECLEKGAAKLGYTIKVETNGSIGIKNSPSAEEIARADAIIIAADKQVEMSRFVGKKTYPS
;
A
#
# COMPACT_ATOMS: atom_id res chain seq x y z
N LEU A 1 -15.51 -4.90 2.51
CA LEU A 1 -16.32 -6.14 2.45
C LEU A 1 -16.07 -6.93 1.17
N SER A 2 -16.28 -6.36 -0.02
CA SER A 2 -16.14 -7.11 -1.29
C SER A 2 -14.76 -7.71 -1.56
N SER A 3 -13.67 -7.07 -1.13
CA SER A 3 -12.31 -7.58 -1.34
C SER A 3 -11.93 -8.79 -0.48
N LYS A 4 -12.60 -9.01 0.68
CA LYS A 4 -12.30 -10.13 1.58
C LYS A 4 -12.85 -11.47 1.08
N LEU A 5 -13.91 -11.42 0.28
CA LEU A 5 -14.53 -12.62 -0.30
C LEU A 5 -13.69 -13.26 -1.42
N VAL A 6 -12.67 -12.56 -1.91
CA VAL A 6 -11.78 -13.00 -3.00
C VAL A 6 -10.48 -13.60 -2.45
N GLU A 7 -10.23 -13.54 -1.13
CA GLU A 7 -9.06 -14.16 -0.52
C GLU A 7 -9.22 -15.69 -0.49
N GLU A 8 -8.22 -16.41 -1.03
CA GLU A 8 -8.22 -17.88 -1.05
C GLU A 8 -8.32 -18.46 0.36
N GLY A 9 -9.32 -19.33 0.57
CA GLY A 9 -9.58 -19.98 1.86
C GLY A 9 -10.33 -19.12 2.89
N PHE A 10 -10.71 -17.87 2.59
CA PHE A 10 -11.58 -17.08 3.45
C PHE A 10 -12.98 -17.68 3.53
N ILE A 11 -13.52 -18.13 2.37
CA ILE A 11 -14.86 -18.71 2.28
C ILE A 11 -14.95 -20.01 3.10
N ASP A 12 -13.93 -20.87 3.04
CA ASP A 12 -13.90 -22.12 3.82
C ASP A 12 -13.89 -21.85 5.33
N LYS A 13 -13.09 -20.88 5.80
CA LYS A 13 -13.06 -20.47 7.21
C LYS A 13 -14.37 -19.82 7.65
N PHE A 14 -14.97 -19.03 6.77
CA PHE A 14 -16.27 -18.40 7.00
C PHE A 14 -17.43 -19.42 7.04
N LEU A 15 -17.34 -20.52 6.28
CA LEU A 15 -18.32 -21.61 6.33
C LEU A 15 -18.16 -22.50 7.56
N GLN A 16 -17.00 -22.50 8.20
CA GLN A 16 -16.69 -23.31 9.38
C GLN A 16 -17.04 -22.63 10.72
N VAL A 17 -17.39 -21.35 10.73
CA VAL A 17 -17.77 -20.65 11.97
C VAL A 17 -19.20 -21.00 12.38
N GLU A 18 -19.36 -21.41 13.64
CA GLU A 18 -20.62 -21.94 14.17
C GLU A 18 -21.51 -20.85 14.80
N THR A 19 -20.97 -19.65 15.02
CA THR A 19 -21.69 -18.56 15.70
C THR A 19 -21.55 -17.21 14.98
N ALA A 20 -22.61 -16.41 15.06
CA ALA A 20 -22.66 -15.07 14.46
C ALA A 20 -21.56 -14.14 14.99
N GLN A 21 -21.12 -14.35 16.24
CA GLN A 21 -20.04 -13.58 16.84
C GLN A 21 -18.69 -13.90 16.18
N GLN A 22 -18.38 -15.18 15.96
CA GLN A 22 -17.14 -15.58 15.28
C GLN A 22 -17.10 -15.12 13.80
N ALA A 23 -18.24 -15.15 13.11
CA ALA A 23 -18.34 -14.61 11.76
C ALA A 23 -18.12 -13.09 11.74
N LEU A 24 -18.64 -12.37 12.74
CA LEU A 24 -18.43 -10.95 12.88
C LEU A 24 -16.97 -10.63 13.21
N ASP A 25 -16.34 -11.37 14.12
CA ASP A 25 -14.91 -11.26 14.42
C ASP A 25 -14.04 -11.53 13.18
N LEU A 26 -14.33 -12.58 12.40
CA LEU A 26 -13.60 -12.87 11.14
C LEU A 26 -13.78 -11.76 10.07
N LEU A 27 -14.96 -11.13 10.03
CA LEU A 27 -15.23 -9.99 9.15
C LEU A 27 -14.56 -8.70 9.64
N LEU A 28 -14.47 -8.52 10.96
CA LEU A 28 -13.89 -7.36 11.65
C LEU A 28 -12.39 -7.50 11.95
N GLU A 29 -11.80 -8.67 11.73
CA GLU A 29 -10.35 -8.86 11.59
C GLU A 29 -9.90 -8.06 10.37
N GLU A 30 -9.80 -6.73 10.52
CA GLU A 30 -8.86 -5.95 9.74
C GLU A 30 -7.55 -6.69 9.81
N LYS A 31 -6.90 -6.88 8.66
CA LYS A 31 -5.52 -7.34 8.64
C LYS A 31 -4.82 -6.53 9.72
N ALA A 32 -4.48 -7.20 10.84
CA ALA A 32 -3.29 -6.83 11.56
C ALA A 32 -2.29 -6.65 10.44
N VAL A 33 -1.87 -5.40 10.27
CA VAL A 33 -0.75 -5.03 9.40
C VAL A 33 0.19 -6.19 9.53
N GLU A 34 0.37 -6.97 8.46
CA GLU A 34 1.32 -8.06 8.51
C GLU A 34 2.59 -7.36 8.94
N GLU A 35 2.99 -7.58 10.20
CA GLU A 35 4.31 -7.22 10.67
C GLU A 35 5.21 -8.09 9.82
N VAL A 36 5.58 -7.54 8.66
CA VAL A 36 6.59 -8.11 7.80
C VAL A 36 7.77 -8.28 8.73
N LYS A 37 8.05 -9.54 9.08
CA LYS A 37 9.26 -9.96 9.78
C LYS A 37 10.40 -9.15 9.18
N LYS A 38 11.23 -8.53 10.02
CA LYS A 38 12.50 -7.90 9.63
C LYS A 38 13.37 -8.94 8.92
N GLU A 39 13.10 -9.20 7.66
CA GLU A 39 14.07 -9.73 6.72
C GLU A 39 14.96 -8.56 6.30
N GLU A 40 16.23 -8.83 6.06
CA GLU A 40 17.20 -7.84 5.57
C GLU A 40 16.70 -7.26 4.24
N THR A 41 15.99 -6.15 4.34
CA THR A 41 15.54 -5.38 3.20
C THR A 41 16.74 -4.68 2.56
N LYS A 42 16.81 -4.72 1.23
CA LYS A 42 17.86 -4.02 0.47
C LYS A 42 17.75 -2.50 0.57
N GLY A 43 16.65 -1.98 1.11
CA GLY A 43 16.42 -0.56 1.30
C GLY A 43 14.92 -0.22 1.46
N PHE A 44 14.66 1.01 1.86
CA PHE A 44 13.31 1.54 2.01
C PHE A 44 12.98 2.51 0.88
N ILE A 45 11.89 2.25 0.17
CA ILE A 45 11.43 3.05 -0.96
C ILE A 45 10.07 3.66 -0.62
N ILE A 46 9.82 4.88 -1.11
CA ILE A 46 8.49 5.48 -1.07
C ILE A 46 7.92 5.52 -2.47
N GLY A 47 6.69 5.04 -2.64
CA GLY A 47 5.90 5.19 -3.86
C GLY A 47 4.87 6.30 -3.69
N VAL A 48 4.60 7.07 -4.74
CA VAL A 48 3.45 7.97 -4.80
C VAL A 48 2.68 7.70 -6.08
N THR A 49 1.40 7.36 -5.96
CA THR A 49 0.52 7.10 -7.11
C THR A 49 -0.66 8.03 -7.13
N GLY A 50 -1.17 8.36 -8.32
CA GLY A 50 -2.36 9.20 -8.45
C GLY A 50 -2.81 9.35 -9.90
N CYS A 51 -4.07 9.02 -10.18
CA CYS A 51 -4.66 9.19 -11.50
C CYS A 51 -5.91 10.09 -11.40
N PRO A 52 -6.03 11.15 -12.21
CA PRO A 52 -7.21 12.03 -12.19
C PRO A 52 -8.48 11.32 -12.68
N ALA A 53 -8.36 10.24 -13.45
CA ALA A 53 -9.48 9.49 -14.02
C ALA A 53 -10.21 8.59 -13.00
N GLY A 54 -9.61 8.31 -11.83
CA GLY A 54 -10.28 7.56 -10.76
C GLY A 54 -9.38 6.72 -9.85
N ILE A 55 -10.03 6.00 -8.93
CA ILE A 55 -9.35 5.23 -7.88
C ILE A 55 -8.74 3.91 -8.39
N ALA A 56 -9.32 3.29 -9.42
CA ALA A 56 -8.91 1.95 -9.88
C ALA A 56 -7.44 1.91 -10.31
N HIS A 57 -7.02 2.82 -11.20
CA HIS A 57 -5.62 2.88 -11.65
C HIS A 57 -4.68 3.34 -10.54
N THR A 58 -5.14 4.19 -9.61
CA THR A 58 -4.34 4.64 -8.46
C THR A 58 -3.99 3.47 -7.53
N TYR A 59 -4.98 2.62 -7.21
CA TYR A 59 -4.75 1.42 -6.39
C TYR A 59 -3.99 0.33 -7.16
N LEU A 60 -4.28 0.13 -8.44
CA LEU A 60 -3.55 -0.83 -9.27
C LEU A 60 -2.06 -0.47 -9.38
N ALA A 61 -1.75 0.82 -9.60
CA ALA A 61 -0.37 1.30 -9.60
C ALA A 61 0.31 1.07 -8.24
N ALA A 62 -0.42 1.26 -7.13
CA ALA A 62 0.12 1.02 -5.80
C ALA A 62 0.44 -0.46 -5.56
N GLU A 63 -0.48 -1.36 -5.91
CA GLU A 63 -0.25 -2.81 -5.81
C GLU A 63 0.93 -3.27 -6.70
N CYS A 64 1.06 -2.71 -7.90
CA CYS A 64 2.17 -3.01 -8.80
C CYS A 64 3.51 -2.57 -8.21
N LEU A 65 3.57 -1.41 -7.56
CA LEU A 65 4.77 -0.92 -6.88
C LEU A 65 5.13 -1.81 -5.67
N GLU A 66 4.14 -2.20 -4.87
CA GLU A 66 4.30 -3.12 -3.73
C GLU A 66 4.85 -4.47 -4.17
N LYS A 67 4.23 -5.09 -5.18
CA LYS A 67 4.68 -6.37 -5.75
C LYS A 67 6.07 -6.26 -6.38
N GLY A 68 6.36 -5.15 -7.07
CA GLY A 68 7.67 -4.89 -7.67
C GLY A 68 8.77 -4.76 -6.63
N ALA A 69 8.53 -3.98 -5.57
CA ALA A 69 9.48 -3.80 -4.47
C ALA A 69 9.72 -5.12 -3.73
N ALA A 70 8.66 -5.86 -3.39
CA ALA A 70 8.76 -7.16 -2.75
C ALA A 70 9.58 -8.15 -3.59
N LYS A 71 9.33 -8.22 -4.91
CA LYS A 71 10.09 -9.07 -5.84
C LYS A 71 11.58 -8.73 -5.90
N LEU A 72 11.93 -7.46 -5.70
CA LEU A 72 13.32 -6.99 -5.71
C LEU A 72 14.01 -7.06 -4.34
N GLY A 73 13.24 -7.32 -3.27
CA GLY A 73 13.71 -7.38 -1.88
C GLY A 73 13.79 -6.02 -1.20
N TYR A 74 12.98 -5.05 -1.62
CA TYR A 74 12.86 -3.73 -0.98
C TYR A 74 11.58 -3.64 -0.16
N THR A 75 11.64 -2.87 0.92
CA THR A 75 10.46 -2.45 1.66
C THR A 75 9.92 -1.18 1.03
N ILE A 76 8.60 -1.11 0.81
CA ILE A 76 7.98 0.06 0.21
C ILE A 76 6.77 0.52 1.01
N LYS A 77 6.56 1.84 1.04
CA LYS A 77 5.31 2.46 1.44
C LYS A 77 4.76 3.27 0.29
N VAL A 78 3.50 3.05 -0.09
CA VAL A 78 2.88 3.74 -1.22
C VAL A 78 1.79 4.72 -0.76
N GLU A 79 1.99 5.99 -1.05
CA GLU A 79 0.97 7.03 -0.92
C GLU A 79 0.04 6.99 -2.14
N THR A 80 -1.27 6.98 -1.90
CA THR A 80 -2.29 6.98 -2.95
C THR A 80 -3.02 8.31 -2.97
N ASN A 81 -3.06 8.94 -4.14
CA ASN A 81 -3.63 10.26 -4.35
C ASN A 81 -4.88 10.14 -5.25
N GLY A 82 -5.98 9.65 -4.70
CA GLY A 82 -7.23 9.48 -5.45
C GLY A 82 -8.11 10.75 -5.50
N SER A 83 -9.27 10.62 -6.14
CA SER A 83 -10.33 11.65 -6.14
C SER A 83 -10.93 11.91 -4.75
N ILE A 84 -10.82 10.93 -3.84
CA ILE A 84 -11.31 11.00 -2.46
C ILE A 84 -10.28 11.68 -1.52
N GLY A 85 -9.05 11.91 -2.02
CA GLY A 85 -7.96 12.51 -1.24
C GLY A 85 -6.71 11.64 -1.18
N ILE A 86 -5.79 12.02 -0.28
CA ILE A 86 -4.51 11.34 -0.05
C ILE A 86 -4.67 10.29 1.04
N LYS A 87 -4.18 9.08 0.80
CA LYS A 87 -4.09 8.01 1.80
C LYS A 87 -2.68 7.46 1.88
N ASN A 88 -2.30 6.93 3.04
CA ASN A 88 -0.99 6.34 3.31
C ASN A 88 0.18 7.31 3.09
N SER A 89 -0.04 8.61 3.34
CA SER A 89 1.03 9.60 3.28
C SER A 89 2.19 9.19 4.19
N PRO A 90 3.44 9.16 3.71
CA PRO A 90 4.60 8.87 4.53
C PRO A 90 4.84 10.02 5.52
N SER A 91 5.35 9.66 6.71
CA SER A 91 5.81 10.62 7.71
C SER A 91 7.14 11.25 7.29
N ALA A 92 7.51 12.36 7.91
CA ALA A 92 8.81 12.99 7.67
C ALA A 92 9.99 12.04 7.97
N GLU A 93 9.88 11.19 8.98
CA GLU A 93 10.89 10.19 9.34
C GLU A 93 11.01 9.09 8.26
N GLU A 94 9.88 8.65 7.71
CA GLU A 94 9.86 7.69 6.61
C GLU A 94 10.50 8.29 5.35
N ILE A 95 10.21 9.56 5.04
CA ILE A 95 10.85 10.26 3.92
C ILE A 95 12.35 10.39 4.16
N ALA A 96 12.76 10.77 5.38
CA ALA A 96 14.16 10.95 5.74
C ALA A 96 14.97 9.65 5.65
N ARG A 97 14.38 8.49 6.00
CA ARG A 97 15.05 7.19 5.89
C ARG A 97 14.94 6.54 4.50
N ALA A 98 14.08 7.05 3.61
CA ALA A 98 13.91 6.48 2.28
C ALA A 98 15.15 6.69 1.42
N ASP A 99 15.55 5.61 0.74
CA ASP A 99 16.67 5.57 -0.20
C ASP A 99 16.29 6.19 -1.55
N ALA A 100 15.04 5.98 -1.97
CA ALA A 100 14.50 6.46 -3.22
C ALA A 100 12.99 6.73 -3.13
N ILE A 101 12.52 7.60 -4.01
CA ILE A 101 11.12 7.98 -4.12
C ILE A 101 10.69 7.80 -5.57
N ILE A 102 9.68 6.96 -5.78
CA ILE A 102 9.09 6.62 -7.07
C ILE A 102 7.76 7.34 -7.20
N ILE A 103 7.58 8.10 -8.28
CA ILE A 103 6.37 8.88 -8.51
C ILE A 103 5.72 8.37 -9.79
N ALA A 104 4.59 7.68 -9.62
CA ALA A 104 3.76 7.13 -10.69
C ALA A 104 2.38 7.79 -10.63
N ALA A 105 2.34 9.11 -10.88
CA ALA A 105 1.14 9.91 -10.78
C ALA A 105 0.99 10.85 -12.00
N ASP A 106 -0.20 10.84 -12.60
CA ASP A 106 -0.62 11.75 -13.68
C ASP A 106 -1.19 13.08 -13.14
N LYS A 107 -1.23 13.24 -11.82
CA LYS A 107 -1.67 14.47 -11.13
C LYS A 107 -0.50 15.15 -10.43
N GLN A 108 -0.64 16.45 -10.17
CA GLN A 108 0.34 17.19 -9.41
C GLN A 108 0.44 16.66 -7.98
N VAL A 109 1.64 16.24 -7.60
CA VAL A 109 1.99 15.74 -6.26
C VAL A 109 2.79 16.82 -5.53
N GLU A 110 2.61 16.91 -4.21
CA GLU A 110 3.43 17.78 -3.34
C GLU A 110 4.86 17.23 -3.28
N MET A 111 5.80 17.94 -3.92
CA MET A 111 7.20 17.54 -4.09
C MET A 111 8.14 18.18 -3.06
N SER A 112 7.73 19.22 -2.35
CA SER A 112 8.59 19.99 -1.45
C SER A 112 9.06 19.15 -0.28
N ARG A 113 8.24 18.19 0.19
CA ARG A 113 8.63 17.22 1.22
C ARG A 113 9.67 16.19 0.76
N PHE A 114 9.94 16.07 -0.54
CA PHE A 114 10.89 15.11 -1.12
C PHE A 114 12.21 15.75 -1.58
N VAL A 115 12.43 17.03 -1.27
CA VAL A 115 13.63 17.78 -1.64
C VAL A 115 14.88 17.15 -1.02
N GLY A 116 15.90 16.89 -1.85
CA GLY A 116 17.16 16.25 -1.43
C GLY A 116 17.17 14.72 -1.51
N LYS A 117 16.06 14.09 -1.94
CA LYS A 117 15.98 12.64 -2.19
C LYS A 117 16.10 12.30 -3.67
N LYS A 118 16.56 11.08 -3.97
CA LYS A 118 16.58 10.56 -5.34
C LYS A 118 15.14 10.31 -5.80
N THR A 119 14.64 11.17 -6.66
CA THR A 119 13.32 11.05 -7.27
C THR A 119 13.46 10.52 -8.69
N TYR A 120 12.61 9.57 -9.08
CA TYR A 120 12.53 9.07 -10.44
C TYR A 120 11.17 9.45 -11.04
N PRO A 121 11.12 10.42 -11.96
CA PRO A 121 9.94 10.67 -12.76
C PRO A 121 9.86 9.66 -13.92
N SER A 122 8.65 9.25 -14.27
CA SER A 122 8.33 8.74 -15.61
C SER A 122 7.74 9.84 -16.47
#